data_AF-A0A7C7X9D9-F1
#
_entry.id   AF-A0A7C7X9D9-F1
#
_cell.length_a   1.000
_cell.length_b   1.000
_cell.length_c   1.000
_cell.angle_alpha   90.00
_cell.angle_beta   90.00
_cell.angle_gamma   90.00
#
_symmetry.space_group_name_H-M   'P 1'
#
loop_
_entity.id
_entity.type
_entity.pdbx_description
1 polymer ?
#
loop_
_entity_poly.entity_id
_entity_poly.type
_entity_poly.pdbx_seq_one_letter_code
_entity_poly.pdbx_strand_id
1 'polypeptide(L)'
;MRTSWYLCSVGLCVVFISLAAIGGESDDYYHDGALSGSLKSSEPLPVYDDDPEHLWNRLFAAFYTRTSHIAANGNGPRVKRIEGGDYIDFLAWGGSEYWSRVTTTERLNKLLDEFLEQGGAERIEAPLKRAFLLRDLWAAYDFFAGQNIRRVDILEVRKRRDEVCAKLSRVIQSLALPEGSIEKLPDSYSIAVHSGEFAVRQDSVTNKDYLPPGLFTKPDRWVEVDFHQPDIHEDLYDRFITLHARAYRGRSYFRIFYKFPGGRSSLIEYLRRLDDVGVDWRQGAQDGFIILRKDAPQIPVGTEVALVQFMMTLDSKLRPTPTKIVESIRHRTFRNLDGSAKPLTNTGVGMHIREFTAKRQLLFDNLKRGGLAAEPEDAPLYRVIFQPDDAPDWGTNGRKVLFQQCADCHMSPKANRIGVHSMPSIVHMGGFNAGAQLGIVHTLDPSEADVHGQRVARWKTQHETYRKLLDYLGR
;
A
#
# COMPACT_ATOMS: atom_id res chain seq x y z
N MET A 1 -60.23 -51.33 31.13
CA MET A 1 -60.08 -50.51 29.91
C MET A 1 -60.19 -49.04 30.29
N ARG A 2 -59.06 -48.40 30.58
CA ARG A 2 -59.00 -46.95 30.87
C ARG A 2 -57.81 -46.36 30.10
N THR A 3 -58.15 -45.33 29.36
CA THR A 3 -57.35 -44.44 28.51
C THR A 3 -56.17 -43.83 29.27
N SER A 4 -54.97 -43.92 28.70
CA SER A 4 -53.82 -43.10 29.11
C SER A 4 -53.32 -42.33 27.90
N TRP A 5 -53.31 -41.00 28.03
CA TRP A 5 -52.76 -40.05 27.08
C TRP A 5 -51.23 -40.05 27.20
N TYR A 6 -50.53 -40.11 26.07
CA TYR A 6 -49.12 -39.69 25.97
C TYR A 6 -49.02 -38.64 24.86
N LEU A 7 -48.82 -37.38 25.28
CA LEU A 7 -48.32 -36.31 24.42
C LEU A 7 -46.84 -36.60 24.12
N CYS A 8 -46.51 -36.88 22.87
CA CYS A 8 -45.14 -36.79 22.37
C CYS A 8 -44.86 -35.34 21.95
N SER A 9 -44.09 -34.62 22.76
CA SER A 9 -43.51 -33.33 22.41
C SER A 9 -42.43 -33.51 21.35
N VAL A 10 -42.68 -33.04 20.12
CA VAL A 10 -41.64 -32.90 19.08
C VAL A 10 -40.84 -31.63 19.40
N GLY A 11 -39.66 -31.81 19.98
CA GLY A 11 -38.69 -30.74 20.15
C GLY A 11 -38.12 -30.31 18.81
N LEU A 12 -38.55 -29.15 18.32
CA LEU A 12 -37.96 -28.48 17.16
C LEU A 12 -36.62 -27.87 17.60
N CYS A 13 -35.52 -28.59 17.42
CA CYS A 13 -34.18 -28.01 17.55
C CYS A 13 -33.94 -27.06 16.36
N VAL A 14 -34.26 -25.77 16.56
CA VAL A 14 -33.77 -24.70 15.70
C VAL A 14 -32.27 -24.57 15.96
N VAL A 15 -31.47 -25.21 15.12
CA VAL A 15 -30.04 -24.93 15.01
C VAL A 15 -29.92 -23.53 14.43
N PHE A 16 -29.64 -22.54 15.28
CA PHE A 16 -29.12 -21.26 14.82
C PHE A 16 -27.75 -21.53 14.21
N ILE A 17 -27.71 -21.72 12.89
CA ILE A 17 -26.48 -21.53 12.13
C ILE A 17 -26.22 -20.03 12.20
N SER A 18 -25.36 -19.64 13.14
CA SER A 18 -24.73 -18.32 13.10
C SER A 18 -24.01 -18.22 11.76
N LEU A 19 -24.61 -17.47 10.83
CA LEU A 19 -23.90 -16.89 9.70
C LEU A 19 -22.80 -16.02 10.30
N ALA A 20 -21.62 -16.63 10.50
CA ALA A 20 -20.42 -15.90 10.82
C ALA A 20 -20.23 -14.88 9.69
N ALA A 21 -20.36 -13.61 10.03
CA ALA A 21 -20.13 -12.50 9.14
C ALA A 21 -18.77 -12.70 8.46
N ILE A 22 -18.79 -12.77 7.13
CA ILE A 22 -17.60 -12.62 6.29
C ILE A 22 -16.92 -11.34 6.77
N GLY A 23 -15.72 -11.46 7.37
CA GLY A 23 -15.02 -10.45 8.18
C GLY A 23 -15.44 -9.01 7.89
N GLY A 24 -16.51 -8.59 8.56
CA GLY A 24 -17.30 -7.41 8.20
C GLY A 24 -16.46 -6.16 8.26
N GLU A 25 -16.61 -5.33 7.24
CA GLU A 25 -16.17 -3.94 7.26
C GLU A 25 -16.58 -3.31 8.58
N SER A 26 -15.63 -2.64 9.26
CA SER A 26 -15.90 -2.07 10.57
C SER A 26 -17.14 -1.17 10.54
N ASP A 27 -18.02 -1.31 11.53
CA ASP A 27 -19.18 -0.43 11.71
C ASP A 27 -18.77 1.03 12.00
N ASP A 28 -17.48 1.32 12.11
CA ASP A 28 -16.93 2.68 12.23
C ASP A 28 -17.13 3.53 10.96
N TYR A 29 -17.42 2.89 9.81
CA TYR A 29 -17.55 3.55 8.51
C TYR A 29 -18.99 3.55 8.00
N TYR A 30 -19.35 4.58 7.25
CA TYR A 30 -20.51 4.51 6.36
C TYR A 30 -20.16 3.63 5.16
N HIS A 31 -21.05 2.70 4.82
CA HIS A 31 -20.83 1.79 3.69
C HIS A 31 -21.59 2.22 2.43
N ASP A 32 -22.67 2.99 2.60
CA ASP A 32 -23.56 3.37 1.52
C ASP A 32 -23.65 4.89 1.28
N GLY A 33 -24.09 5.25 0.06
CA GLY A 33 -24.43 6.61 -0.31
C GLY A 33 -23.24 7.58 -0.37
N ALA A 34 -23.54 8.88 -0.28
CA ALA A 34 -22.52 9.94 -0.42
C ALA A 34 -21.45 9.95 0.69
N LEU A 35 -21.75 9.29 1.81
CA LEU A 35 -20.85 9.14 2.95
C LEU A 35 -20.03 7.85 2.90
N SER A 36 -20.25 6.94 1.95
CA SER A 36 -19.49 5.68 1.83
C SER A 36 -17.97 5.91 1.97
N GLY A 37 -17.32 5.13 2.84
CA GLY A 37 -15.92 5.22 3.24
C GLY A 37 -15.56 6.34 4.23
N SER A 38 -16.51 7.18 4.65
CA SER A 38 -16.30 8.17 5.71
C SER A 38 -16.44 7.49 7.07
N LEU A 39 -15.61 7.89 8.03
CA LEU A 39 -15.83 7.56 9.43
C LEU A 39 -17.15 8.18 9.92
N LYS A 40 -17.83 7.46 10.81
CA LYS A 40 -19.06 7.92 11.48
C LYS A 40 -18.77 8.96 12.57
N SER A 41 -17.57 8.95 13.15
CA SER A 41 -17.14 9.85 14.21
C SER A 41 -15.70 10.32 14.01
N SER A 42 -15.36 11.46 14.62
CA SER A 42 -13.98 11.97 14.70
C SER A 42 -13.25 11.50 15.96
N GLU A 43 -13.95 10.81 16.86
CA GLU A 43 -13.33 10.23 18.04
C GLU A 43 -12.31 9.15 17.63
N PRO A 44 -11.24 8.96 18.42
CA PRO A 44 -10.28 7.91 18.16
C PRO A 44 -10.95 6.53 18.09
N LEU A 45 -10.49 5.68 17.17
CA LEU A 45 -10.90 4.28 17.11
C LEU A 45 -9.98 3.42 18.00
N PRO A 46 -10.47 2.31 18.58
CA PRO A 46 -9.67 1.37 19.36
C PRO A 46 -8.80 0.50 18.43
N VAL A 47 -7.84 1.12 17.75
CA VAL A 47 -6.98 0.45 16.77
C VAL A 47 -5.79 -0.21 17.46
N TYR A 48 -5.02 0.56 18.22
CA TYR A 48 -3.82 0.09 18.91
C TYR A 48 -4.08 -0.45 20.30
N ASP A 49 -5.12 0.04 20.97
CA ASP A 49 -5.53 -0.36 22.32
C ASP A 49 -7.05 -0.44 22.39
N ASP A 50 -7.56 -1.26 23.30
CA ASP A 50 -9.01 -1.45 23.50
C ASP A 50 -9.67 -0.18 24.05
N ASP A 51 -8.93 0.65 24.80
CA ASP A 51 -9.38 1.99 25.21
C ASP A 51 -9.21 2.99 24.04
N PRO A 52 -10.32 3.52 23.47
CA PRO A 52 -10.22 4.53 22.42
C PRO A 52 -9.43 5.77 22.85
N GLU A 53 -9.48 6.14 24.13
CA GLU A 53 -8.75 7.30 24.67
C GLU A 53 -7.29 6.98 25.03
N HIS A 54 -6.82 5.76 24.76
CA HIS A 54 -5.42 5.42 24.90
C HIS A 54 -4.54 6.33 24.03
N LEU A 55 -3.37 6.70 24.55
CA LEU A 55 -2.48 7.69 23.94
C LEU A 55 -2.09 7.35 22.50
N TRP A 56 -1.90 6.07 22.17
CA TRP A 56 -1.58 5.63 20.80
C TRP A 56 -2.75 5.81 19.84
N ASN A 57 -3.97 5.54 20.27
CA ASN A 57 -5.19 5.73 19.48
C ASN A 57 -5.43 7.22 19.22
N ARG A 58 -5.33 8.05 20.26
CA ARG A 58 -5.42 9.52 20.15
C ARG A 58 -4.35 10.09 19.22
N LEU A 59 -3.10 9.66 19.36
CA LEU A 59 -2.00 10.12 18.52
C LEU A 59 -2.21 9.70 17.06
N PHE A 60 -2.58 8.44 16.82
CA PHE A 60 -2.88 7.95 15.48
C PHE A 60 -4.02 8.73 14.84
N ALA A 61 -5.17 8.86 15.51
CA ALA A 61 -6.32 9.61 15.01
C ALA A 61 -5.96 11.07 14.70
N ALA A 62 -5.10 11.71 15.49
CA ALA A 62 -4.70 13.09 15.26
C ALA A 62 -3.91 13.29 13.94
N PHE A 63 -3.19 12.27 13.47
CA PHE A 63 -2.44 12.27 12.21
C PHE A 63 -3.19 11.58 11.05
N TYR A 64 -4.07 10.61 11.33
CA TYR A 64 -4.67 9.78 10.29
C TYR A 64 -6.15 10.03 10.09
N THR A 65 -6.74 10.98 10.82
CA THR A 65 -8.14 11.40 10.62
C THR A 65 -8.21 12.90 10.36
N ARG A 66 -8.90 13.29 9.28
CA ARG A 66 -9.17 14.71 8.99
C ARG A 66 -10.50 14.91 8.28
N THR A 67 -11.15 16.03 8.56
CA THR A 67 -12.41 16.39 7.92
C THR A 67 -12.20 16.89 6.50
N SER A 68 -12.97 16.37 5.56
CA SER A 68 -13.09 16.92 4.20
C SER A 68 -14.44 17.62 4.04
N HIS A 69 -14.48 18.59 3.12
CA HIS A 69 -15.74 19.17 2.64
C HIS A 69 -15.63 19.28 1.13
N ILE A 70 -15.66 18.14 0.45
CA ILE A 70 -15.51 18.02 -1.00
C ILE A 70 -16.71 17.29 -1.58
N ALA A 71 -16.86 17.35 -2.91
CA ALA A 71 -17.91 16.61 -3.59
C ALA A 71 -17.73 15.10 -3.36
N ALA A 72 -18.85 14.39 -3.16
CA ALA A 72 -18.78 12.94 -3.04
C ALA A 72 -18.25 12.31 -4.35
N ASN A 73 -18.84 12.67 -5.50
CA ASN A 73 -18.41 12.21 -6.81
C ASN A 73 -18.28 13.43 -7.74
N GLY A 74 -17.09 13.68 -8.29
CA GLY A 74 -16.86 14.72 -9.31
C GLY A 74 -17.45 16.09 -8.96
N ASN A 75 -18.40 16.58 -9.76
CA ASN A 75 -19.05 17.89 -9.60
C ASN A 75 -20.32 17.85 -8.71
N GLY A 76 -20.51 16.79 -7.92
CA GLY A 76 -21.65 16.66 -7.01
C GLY A 76 -21.63 17.65 -5.84
N PRO A 77 -22.70 17.67 -5.01
CA PRO A 77 -22.75 18.52 -3.83
C PRO A 77 -21.59 18.19 -2.88
N ARG A 78 -21.04 19.23 -2.27
CA ARG A 78 -20.00 19.07 -1.25
C ARG A 78 -20.63 18.44 -0.01
N VAL A 79 -19.99 17.41 0.51
CA VAL A 79 -20.43 16.69 1.71
C VAL A 79 -19.33 16.77 2.73
N LYS A 80 -19.70 17.06 3.99
CA LYS A 80 -18.76 16.97 5.10
C LYS A 80 -18.51 15.50 5.41
N ARG A 81 -17.26 15.10 5.37
CA ARG A 81 -16.83 13.72 5.63
C ARG A 81 -15.67 13.71 6.61
N ILE A 82 -15.49 12.59 7.29
CA ILE A 82 -14.36 12.34 8.17
C ILE A 82 -13.53 11.27 7.48
N GLU A 83 -12.43 11.69 6.87
CA GLU A 83 -11.59 10.82 6.05
C GLU A 83 -10.46 10.23 6.90
N GLY A 84 -10.08 9.00 6.57
CA GLY A 84 -8.96 8.30 7.20
C GLY A 84 -9.40 7.19 8.15
N GLY A 85 -8.68 7.01 9.25
CA GLY A 85 -8.79 5.83 10.13
C GLY A 85 -7.86 4.71 9.67
N ASP A 86 -8.34 3.47 9.55
CA ASP A 86 -7.50 2.28 9.25
C ASP A 86 -7.10 2.17 7.76
N TYR A 87 -6.55 3.27 7.23
CA TYR A 87 -5.89 3.34 5.94
C TYR A 87 -4.37 3.36 6.12
N ILE A 88 -3.67 2.89 5.09
CA ILE A 88 -2.21 2.87 5.05
C ILE A 88 -1.64 4.24 4.64
N ASP A 89 -2.33 4.99 3.80
CA ASP A 89 -1.80 6.26 3.30
C ASP A 89 -2.06 7.42 4.27
N PHE A 90 -1.02 8.23 4.52
CA PHE A 90 -1.16 9.51 5.21
C PHE A 90 -1.77 10.52 4.24
N LEU A 91 -3.01 10.97 4.49
CA LEU A 91 -3.78 11.82 3.60
C LEU A 91 -3.20 13.24 3.51
N ALA A 92 -2.14 13.39 2.72
CA ALA A 92 -1.41 14.64 2.54
C ALA A 92 -0.84 14.75 1.12
N TRP A 93 -1.25 15.81 0.43
CA TRP A 93 -0.82 16.16 -0.93
C TRP A 93 0.14 17.33 -0.91
N GLY A 94 0.80 17.59 -2.03
CA GLY A 94 1.74 18.70 -2.20
C GLY A 94 1.22 20.04 -1.67
N GLY A 95 -0.02 20.38 -2.03
CA GLY A 95 -0.74 21.58 -1.61
C GLY A 95 -1.64 21.40 -0.37
N SER A 96 -1.48 20.33 0.42
CA SER A 96 -2.27 20.17 1.65
C SER A 96 -1.88 21.18 2.72
N GLU A 97 -2.77 22.13 3.00
CA GLU A 97 -2.59 23.12 4.06
C GLU A 97 -3.02 22.62 5.45
N TYR A 98 -3.96 21.67 5.53
CA TYR A 98 -4.59 21.21 6.77
C TYR A 98 -3.57 20.92 7.88
N TRP A 99 -2.51 20.20 7.53
CA TRP A 99 -1.45 19.78 8.45
C TRP A 99 -0.57 20.92 8.95
N SER A 100 -0.58 22.07 8.28
CA SER A 100 0.27 23.23 8.57
C SER A 100 -0.46 24.40 9.26
N ARG A 101 -1.78 24.25 9.46
CA ARG A 101 -2.61 25.20 10.19
C ARG A 101 -2.20 25.26 11.65
N VAL A 102 -2.23 26.46 12.23
CA VAL A 102 -1.86 26.72 13.63
C VAL A 102 -2.58 25.76 14.59
N THR A 103 -3.90 25.68 14.50
CA THR A 103 -4.72 24.81 15.35
C THR A 103 -4.38 23.33 15.21
N THR A 104 -4.09 22.86 13.99
CA THR A 104 -3.66 21.47 13.75
C THR A 104 -2.29 21.22 14.37
N THR A 105 -1.30 22.09 14.10
CA THR A 105 0.06 21.93 14.62
C THR A 105 0.14 22.03 16.14
N GLU A 106 -0.64 22.90 16.78
CA GLU A 106 -0.73 23.00 18.24
C GLU A 106 -1.29 21.72 18.86
N ARG A 107 -2.37 21.17 18.27
CA ARG A 107 -2.94 19.88 18.69
C ARG A 107 -1.93 18.74 18.57
N LEU A 108 -1.23 18.67 17.45
CA LEU A 108 -0.21 17.64 17.21
C LEU A 108 0.95 17.77 18.19
N ASN A 109 1.48 18.99 18.38
CA ASN A 109 2.57 19.26 19.31
C ASN A 109 2.20 18.84 20.73
N LYS A 110 1.00 19.21 21.21
CA LYS A 110 0.53 18.81 22.54
C LYS A 110 0.51 17.28 22.72
N LEU A 111 0.01 16.54 21.74
CA LEU A 111 -0.03 15.07 21.80
C LEU A 111 1.36 14.43 21.71
N LEU A 112 2.27 15.01 20.91
CA LEU A 112 3.65 14.54 20.83
C LEU A 112 4.41 14.80 22.14
N ASP A 113 4.19 15.96 22.78
CA ASP A 113 4.75 16.27 24.10
C ASP A 113 4.21 15.30 25.15
N GLU A 114 2.89 15.08 25.19
CA GLU A 114 2.24 14.09 26.06
C GLU A 114 2.84 12.68 25.87
N PHE A 115 3.06 12.27 24.62
CA PHE A 115 3.69 10.99 24.29
C PHE A 115 5.12 10.90 24.83
N LEU A 116 5.94 11.94 24.65
CA LEU A 116 7.33 11.92 25.10
C LEU A 116 7.46 12.02 26.63
N GLU A 117 6.64 12.84 27.27
CA GLU A 117 6.67 13.08 28.72
C GLU A 117 6.16 11.89 29.53
N GLN A 118 5.18 11.16 29.00
CA GLN A 118 4.53 10.06 29.71
C GLN A 118 5.05 8.67 29.33
N GLY A 119 6.22 8.58 28.69
CA GLY A 119 6.77 7.28 28.25
C GLY A 119 5.82 6.55 27.30
N GLY A 120 5.31 7.26 26.29
CA GLY A 120 4.30 6.75 25.38
C GLY A 120 4.75 5.47 24.67
N ALA A 121 6.03 5.36 24.31
CA ALA A 121 6.56 4.20 23.59
C ALA A 121 6.56 2.91 24.43
N GLU A 122 6.58 3.04 25.76
CA GLU A 122 6.59 1.96 26.73
C GLU A 122 5.18 1.48 27.10
N ARG A 123 4.12 2.23 26.74
CA ARG A 123 2.73 1.89 27.10
C ARG A 123 2.20 0.62 26.43
N ILE A 124 2.77 0.22 25.29
CA ILE A 124 2.37 -1.00 24.57
C ILE A 124 3.61 -1.84 24.24
N GLU A 125 3.69 -3.03 24.84
CA GLU A 125 4.74 -4.03 24.59
C GLU A 125 4.36 -5.00 23.45
N ALA A 126 4.06 -4.47 22.26
CA ALA A 126 3.72 -5.26 21.09
C ALA A 126 4.55 -4.81 19.88
N PRO A 127 5.63 -5.54 19.51
CA PRO A 127 6.53 -5.13 18.43
C PRO A 127 5.83 -4.83 17.10
N LEU A 128 4.79 -5.60 16.75
CA LEU A 128 4.00 -5.37 15.55
C LEU A 128 3.25 -4.03 15.60
N LYS A 129 2.52 -3.76 16.70
CA LYS A 129 1.82 -2.48 16.90
C LYS A 129 2.80 -1.31 16.86
N ARG A 130 3.94 -1.46 17.54
CA ARG A 130 5.02 -0.47 17.58
C ARG A 130 5.61 -0.18 16.20
N ALA A 131 5.86 -1.21 15.39
CA ALA A 131 6.36 -1.07 14.02
C ALA A 131 5.38 -0.27 13.13
N PHE A 132 4.07 -0.53 13.25
CA PHE A 132 3.04 0.18 12.50
C PHE A 132 2.90 1.64 12.92
N LEU A 133 2.86 1.92 14.24
CA LEU A 133 2.79 3.30 14.71
C LEU A 133 4.03 4.09 14.26
N LEU A 134 5.22 3.48 14.34
CA LEU A 134 6.44 4.09 13.82
C LEU A 134 6.31 4.42 12.33
N ARG A 135 5.89 3.44 11.53
CA ARG A 135 5.72 3.61 10.08
C ARG A 135 4.73 4.72 9.74
N ASP A 136 3.67 4.87 10.54
CA ASP A 136 2.64 5.88 10.37
C ASP A 136 3.16 7.29 10.70
N LEU A 137 3.83 7.43 11.84
CA LEU A 137 4.44 8.71 12.23
C LEU A 137 5.59 9.10 11.32
N TRP A 138 6.32 8.12 10.77
CA TRP A 138 7.33 8.35 9.76
C TRP A 138 6.75 8.91 8.46
N ALA A 139 5.51 8.55 8.12
CA ALA A 139 4.77 9.13 7.00
C ALA A 139 4.53 10.63 7.15
N ALA A 140 3.99 11.00 8.31
CA ALA A 140 3.74 12.39 8.66
C ALA A 140 5.05 13.18 8.69
N TYR A 141 6.09 12.63 9.33
CA TYR A 141 7.42 13.24 9.38
C TYR A 141 7.97 13.51 7.97
N ASP A 142 7.98 12.49 7.09
CA ASP A 142 8.47 12.64 5.73
C ASP A 142 7.72 13.77 5.01
N PHE A 143 6.39 13.83 5.14
CA PHE A 143 5.58 14.90 4.55
C PHE A 143 6.04 16.28 5.03
N PHE A 144 6.08 16.54 6.35
CA PHE A 144 6.47 17.84 6.90
C PHE A 144 7.90 18.23 6.53
N ALA A 145 8.85 17.31 6.68
CA ALA A 145 10.24 17.54 6.35
C ALA A 145 10.40 17.87 4.85
N GLY A 146 9.72 17.12 3.98
CA GLY A 146 9.75 17.39 2.54
C GLY A 146 9.19 18.75 2.15
N GLN A 147 8.11 19.21 2.80
CA GLN A 147 7.58 20.56 2.58
C GLN A 147 8.58 21.65 3.01
N ASN A 148 9.26 21.44 4.13
CA ASN A 148 10.28 22.38 4.63
C ASN A 148 11.53 22.44 3.75
N ILE A 149 12.02 21.28 3.30
CA ILE A 149 13.15 21.16 2.37
C ILE A 149 12.88 21.95 1.08
N ARG A 150 11.67 21.78 0.51
CA ARG A 150 11.22 22.51 -0.69
C ARG A 150 10.88 23.98 -0.43
N ARG A 151 10.95 24.42 0.83
CA ARG A 151 10.62 25.78 1.26
C ARG A 151 9.21 26.22 0.86
N VAL A 152 8.25 25.29 0.90
CA VAL A 152 6.84 25.61 0.63
C VAL A 152 6.31 26.49 1.77
N ASP A 153 5.67 27.61 1.41
CA ASP A 153 5.03 28.58 2.31
C ASP A 153 6.01 29.51 3.09
N ILE A 154 5.45 30.46 3.84
CA ILE A 154 6.19 31.48 4.60
C ILE A 154 7.01 30.89 5.76
N LEU A 155 7.94 31.67 6.29
CA LEU A 155 8.89 31.23 7.32
C LEU A 155 8.19 30.72 8.59
N GLU A 156 7.11 31.37 9.01
CA GLU A 156 6.33 31.04 10.21
C GLU A 156 5.69 29.65 10.08
N VAL A 157 5.14 29.33 8.90
CA VAL A 157 4.57 28.01 8.60
C VAL A 157 5.67 26.95 8.67
N ARG A 158 6.84 27.22 8.07
CA ARG A 158 7.97 26.30 8.08
C ARG A 158 8.52 26.05 9.47
N LYS A 159 8.61 27.09 10.33
CA LYS A 159 8.99 26.96 11.74
C LYS A 159 8.05 26.05 12.52
N ARG A 160 6.73 26.18 12.32
CA ARG A 160 5.75 25.27 12.96
C ARG A 160 5.92 23.83 12.52
N ARG A 161 6.12 23.58 11.22
CA ARG A 161 6.43 22.24 10.70
C ARG A 161 7.74 21.69 11.27
N ASP A 162 8.75 22.55 11.43
CA ASP A 162 10.06 22.19 11.98
C ASP A 162 9.96 21.71 13.42
N GLU A 163 9.14 22.39 14.25
CA GLU A 163 8.85 21.97 15.62
C GLU A 163 8.17 20.59 15.68
N VAL A 164 7.14 20.37 14.85
CA VAL A 164 6.46 19.07 14.74
C VAL A 164 7.46 17.98 14.30
N CYS A 165 8.31 18.27 13.31
CA CYS A 165 9.36 17.35 12.85
C CYS A 165 10.35 16.97 13.97
N ALA A 166 10.82 17.95 14.75
CA ALA A 166 11.75 17.70 15.85
C ALA A 166 11.15 16.74 16.90
N LYS A 167 9.89 16.97 17.27
CA LYS A 167 9.16 16.10 18.21
C LYS A 167 8.88 14.72 17.63
N LEU A 168 8.40 14.64 16.38
CA LEU A 168 8.22 13.38 15.67
C LEU A 168 9.51 12.56 15.58
N SER A 169 10.66 13.22 15.38
CA SER A 169 11.96 12.53 15.30
C SER A 169 12.28 11.79 16.61
N ARG A 170 12.00 12.42 17.76
CA ARG A 170 12.18 11.82 19.09
C ARG A 170 11.19 10.68 19.34
N VAL A 171 9.93 10.86 18.94
CA VAL A 171 8.91 9.81 19.03
C VAL A 171 9.28 8.60 18.16
N ILE A 172 9.67 8.82 16.90
CA ILE A 172 10.15 7.78 15.99
C ILE A 172 11.35 7.05 16.60
N GLN A 173 12.31 7.78 17.17
CA GLN A 173 13.44 7.17 17.88
C GLN A 173 13.00 6.30 19.05
N SER A 174 12.06 6.79 19.87
CA SER A 174 11.54 6.02 21.01
C SER A 174 10.76 4.78 20.60
N LEU A 175 10.17 4.76 19.39
CA LEU A 175 9.42 3.63 18.83
C LEU A 175 10.31 2.65 18.04
N ALA A 176 11.53 3.03 17.70
CA ALA A 176 12.42 2.18 16.91
C ALA A 176 12.67 0.83 17.61
N LEU A 177 12.85 -0.23 16.82
CA LEU A 177 12.85 -1.61 17.32
C LEU A 177 14.27 -2.21 17.37
N PRO A 178 14.60 -3.04 18.36
CA PRO A 178 15.81 -3.86 18.30
C PRO A 178 15.78 -4.79 17.07
N GLU A 179 16.94 -5.08 16.48
CA GLU A 179 17.05 -5.95 15.29
C GLU A 179 16.37 -7.32 15.51
N GLY A 180 16.64 -7.97 16.65
CA GLY A 180 16.01 -9.24 17.00
C GLY A 180 14.49 -9.19 17.20
N SER A 181 13.90 -8.00 17.42
CA SER A 181 12.45 -7.82 17.42
C SER A 181 11.90 -7.69 16.00
N ILE A 182 12.64 -7.02 15.10
CA ILE A 182 12.28 -6.88 13.68
C ILE A 182 12.31 -8.24 12.99
N GLU A 183 13.33 -9.06 13.24
CA GLU A 183 13.44 -10.41 12.69
C GLU A 183 12.27 -11.33 13.07
N LYS A 184 11.66 -11.07 14.23
CA LYS A 184 10.50 -11.82 14.75
C LYS A 184 9.15 -11.27 14.27
N LEU A 185 9.14 -10.15 13.53
CA LEU A 185 7.90 -9.66 12.94
C LEU A 185 7.31 -10.71 11.98
N PRO A 186 5.98 -10.83 11.93
CA PRO A 186 5.34 -11.90 11.18
C PRO A 186 5.50 -11.74 9.66
N ASP A 187 5.53 -12.88 8.97
CA ASP A 187 5.27 -12.94 7.53
C ASP A 187 3.74 -12.91 7.33
N SER A 188 3.22 -11.70 7.15
CA SER A 188 1.77 -11.48 7.12
C SER A 188 1.10 -12.14 5.92
N TYR A 189 1.81 -12.25 4.78
CA TYR A 189 1.30 -12.93 3.59
C TYR A 189 1.21 -14.43 3.77
N SER A 190 2.26 -15.04 4.33
CA SER A 190 2.25 -16.48 4.60
C SER A 190 1.08 -16.82 5.53
N ILE A 191 0.87 -16.04 6.59
CA ILE A 191 -0.28 -16.23 7.49
C ILE A 191 -1.61 -16.07 6.73
N ALA A 192 -1.73 -15.05 5.88
CA ALA A 192 -2.94 -14.83 5.08
C ALA A 192 -3.28 -16.04 4.20
N VAL A 193 -2.30 -16.58 3.45
CA VAL A 193 -2.50 -17.75 2.58
C VAL A 193 -2.86 -19.01 3.38
N HIS A 194 -2.29 -19.19 4.58
CA HIS A 194 -2.57 -20.36 5.43
C HIS A 194 -3.86 -20.23 6.26
N SER A 195 -4.48 -19.05 6.31
CA SER A 195 -5.71 -18.82 7.10
C SER A 195 -6.94 -19.58 6.57
N GLY A 196 -6.93 -20.00 5.31
CA GLY A 196 -8.09 -20.64 4.66
C GLY A 196 -9.21 -19.68 4.23
N GLU A 197 -9.05 -18.38 4.51
CA GLU A 197 -10.04 -17.33 4.22
C GLU A 197 -10.01 -16.89 2.74
N PHE A 198 -8.87 -17.08 2.07
CA PHE A 198 -8.69 -16.75 0.65
C PHE A 198 -8.81 -17.99 -0.23
N ALA A 199 -9.46 -17.83 -1.38
CA ALA A 199 -9.50 -18.84 -2.42
C ALA A 199 -8.08 -19.12 -2.96
N VAL A 200 -7.80 -20.39 -3.23
CA VAL A 200 -6.52 -20.86 -3.81
C VAL A 200 -6.46 -20.74 -5.33
N ARG A 201 -7.61 -20.49 -5.96
CA ARG A 201 -7.75 -20.29 -7.41
C ARG A 201 -8.69 -19.13 -7.63
N GLN A 202 -8.39 -18.35 -8.64
CA GLN A 202 -9.30 -17.32 -9.09
C GLN A 202 -10.44 -17.99 -9.86
N ASP A 203 -11.62 -18.01 -9.26
CA ASP A 203 -12.86 -18.45 -9.88
C ASP A 203 -13.80 -17.23 -10.02
N SER A 204 -14.34 -17.03 -11.22
CA SER A 204 -15.34 -15.99 -11.48
C SER A 204 -16.71 -16.30 -10.88
N VAL A 205 -16.93 -17.55 -10.43
CA VAL A 205 -18.21 -18.03 -9.88
C VAL A 205 -18.27 -17.84 -8.37
N THR A 206 -17.15 -17.92 -7.66
CA THR A 206 -17.13 -17.72 -6.20
C THR A 206 -16.92 -16.26 -5.84
N ASN A 207 -17.75 -15.71 -4.95
CA ASN A 207 -17.53 -14.37 -4.37
C ASN A 207 -16.42 -14.36 -3.30
N LYS A 208 -15.48 -15.32 -3.35
CA LYS A 208 -14.37 -15.41 -2.41
C LYS A 208 -13.19 -14.58 -2.90
N ASP A 209 -12.54 -13.90 -1.97
CA ASP A 209 -11.28 -13.22 -2.21
C ASP A 209 -10.20 -14.21 -2.62
N TYR A 210 -9.46 -13.92 -3.68
CA TYR A 210 -8.34 -14.76 -4.15
C TYR A 210 -7.01 -14.12 -3.77
N LEU A 211 -6.17 -14.88 -3.07
CA LEU A 211 -4.79 -14.51 -2.76
C LEU A 211 -3.85 -15.58 -3.36
N PRO A 212 -2.86 -15.22 -4.19
CA PRO A 212 -2.03 -16.20 -4.89
C PRO A 212 -1.24 -17.18 -4.00
N PRO A 213 -1.57 -18.48 -3.96
CA PRO A 213 -0.78 -19.41 -3.18
C PRO A 213 0.62 -19.59 -3.80
N GLY A 214 1.64 -19.60 -2.95
CA GLY A 214 3.02 -19.85 -3.34
C GLY A 214 3.73 -18.67 -4.01
N LEU A 215 3.19 -17.44 -3.91
CA LEU A 215 3.79 -16.24 -4.49
C LEU A 215 5.28 -16.07 -4.17
N PHE A 216 5.68 -16.35 -2.91
CA PHE A 216 7.08 -16.25 -2.45
C PHE A 216 7.80 -17.59 -2.31
N THR A 217 7.11 -18.72 -2.54
CA THR A 217 7.67 -20.06 -2.26
C THR A 217 7.70 -20.97 -3.48
N LYS A 218 7.15 -20.55 -4.61
CA LYS A 218 7.13 -21.32 -5.88
C LYS A 218 7.74 -20.50 -7.02
N PRO A 219 9.07 -20.28 -7.01
CA PRO A 219 9.75 -19.42 -7.98
C PRO A 219 9.73 -19.97 -9.43
N ASP A 220 9.37 -21.24 -9.61
CA ASP A 220 9.10 -21.88 -10.91
C ASP A 220 7.77 -21.41 -11.52
N ARG A 221 6.83 -20.96 -10.68
CA ARG A 221 5.50 -20.48 -11.08
C ARG A 221 5.35 -18.97 -10.98
N TRP A 222 5.79 -18.40 -9.87
CA TRP A 222 5.79 -16.97 -9.62
C TRP A 222 7.22 -16.46 -9.75
N VAL A 223 7.52 -15.91 -10.91
CA VAL A 223 8.84 -15.40 -11.21
C VAL A 223 8.91 -13.96 -10.76
N GLU A 224 9.76 -13.71 -9.78
CA GLU A 224 10.12 -12.35 -9.39
C GLU A 224 10.94 -11.69 -10.50
N VAL A 225 10.65 -10.42 -10.73
CA VAL A 225 11.32 -9.62 -11.74
C VAL A 225 11.83 -8.31 -11.16
N ASP A 226 12.95 -7.86 -11.68
CA ASP A 226 13.57 -6.59 -11.30
C ASP A 226 13.98 -5.79 -12.55
N PHE A 227 14.26 -4.51 -12.32
CA PHE A 227 14.78 -3.62 -13.34
C PHE A 227 16.23 -3.98 -13.63
N HIS A 228 16.58 -4.03 -14.90
CA HIS A 228 17.98 -3.98 -15.31
C HIS A 228 18.62 -2.71 -14.76
N GLN A 229 19.76 -2.93 -14.14
CA GLN A 229 20.59 -1.87 -13.68
C GLN A 229 21.70 -1.76 -14.72
N PRO A 230 21.84 -0.60 -15.38
CA PRO A 230 22.95 -0.41 -16.29
C PRO A 230 24.25 -0.58 -15.49
N ASP A 231 25.27 -1.13 -16.13
CA ASP A 231 26.62 -1.21 -15.57
C ASP A 231 27.18 0.22 -15.46
N ILE A 232 26.92 0.85 -14.32
CA ILE A 232 27.33 2.21 -13.98
C ILE A 232 27.98 2.19 -12.60
N HIS A 233 28.71 3.25 -12.26
CA HIS A 233 29.38 3.38 -10.97
C HIS A 233 28.48 3.02 -9.77
N GLU A 234 29.06 2.33 -8.79
CA GLU A 234 28.39 1.81 -7.60
C GLU A 234 27.55 2.86 -6.84
N ASP A 235 27.95 4.14 -6.89
CA ASP A 235 27.27 5.27 -6.25
C ASP A 235 25.91 5.62 -6.87
N LEU A 236 25.66 5.16 -8.10
CA LEU A 236 24.40 5.32 -8.79
C LEU A 236 23.50 4.08 -8.64
N TYR A 237 24.07 2.89 -8.42
CA TYR A 237 23.33 1.62 -8.35
C TYR A 237 22.18 1.65 -7.33
N ASP A 238 22.41 2.23 -6.15
CA ASP A 238 21.41 2.33 -5.09
C ASP A 238 20.33 3.39 -5.37
N ARG A 239 20.44 4.15 -6.46
CA ARG A 239 19.39 5.11 -6.89
C ARG A 239 18.26 4.45 -7.67
N PHE A 240 18.42 3.18 -8.05
CA PHE A 240 17.48 2.42 -8.89
C PHE A 240 16.45 1.69 -8.05
N ILE A 241 15.52 2.46 -7.48
CA ILE A 241 14.34 1.92 -6.79
C ILE A 241 13.08 2.10 -7.63
N THR A 242 12.05 1.28 -7.36
CA THR A 242 10.75 1.40 -8.04
C THR A 242 10.17 2.80 -7.84
N LEU A 243 9.42 3.30 -8.82
CA LEU A 243 8.64 4.55 -8.68
C LEU A 243 7.73 4.47 -7.43
N HIS A 244 7.17 3.30 -7.15
CA HIS A 244 6.37 3.03 -5.97
C HIS A 244 7.15 3.26 -4.66
N ALA A 245 8.32 2.64 -4.51
CA ALA A 245 9.17 2.82 -3.31
C ALA A 245 9.56 4.29 -3.12
N ARG A 246 9.83 5.01 -4.21
CA ARG A 246 10.13 6.45 -4.17
C ARG A 246 8.93 7.30 -3.75
N ALA A 247 7.74 6.98 -4.23
CA ALA A 247 6.51 7.68 -3.83
C ALA A 247 6.20 7.49 -2.33
N TYR A 248 6.54 6.32 -1.77
CA TYR A 248 6.51 6.08 -0.33
C TYR A 248 7.76 6.59 0.40
N ARG A 249 8.68 7.27 -0.29
CA ARG A 249 9.94 7.80 0.24
C ARG A 249 10.71 6.76 1.05
N GLY A 250 10.74 5.52 0.57
CA GLY A 250 11.49 4.42 1.17
C GLY A 250 10.91 3.86 2.46
N ARG A 251 9.70 4.27 2.86
CA ARG A 251 8.94 3.67 3.97
C ARG A 251 8.29 2.34 3.60
N SER A 252 8.34 2.00 2.32
CA SER A 252 7.90 0.73 1.76
C SER A 252 8.83 0.33 0.62
N TYR A 253 9.01 -0.97 0.42
CA TYR A 253 9.67 -1.52 -0.76
C TYR A 253 8.69 -2.41 -1.53
N PHE A 254 8.97 -2.63 -2.80
CA PHE A 254 8.02 -3.29 -3.69
C PHE A 254 8.71 -4.43 -4.44
N ARG A 255 8.00 -5.55 -4.56
CA ARG A 255 8.40 -6.72 -5.34
C ARG A 255 7.36 -7.00 -6.41
N ILE A 256 7.80 -7.41 -7.60
CA ILE A 256 6.91 -7.65 -8.76
C ILE A 256 7.06 -9.10 -9.18
N PHE A 257 5.94 -9.80 -9.35
CA PHE A 257 5.93 -11.21 -9.75
C PHE A 257 5.04 -11.43 -10.96
N TYR A 258 5.54 -12.25 -11.87
CA TYR A 258 4.80 -12.74 -13.03
C TYR A 258 4.57 -14.24 -12.92
N LYS A 259 3.35 -14.65 -13.25
CA LYS A 259 2.99 -16.05 -13.43
C LYS A 259 2.44 -16.24 -14.83
N PHE A 260 3.29 -16.80 -15.69
CA PHE A 260 2.91 -17.20 -17.03
C PHE A 260 2.26 -18.58 -16.98
N PRO A 261 1.28 -18.89 -17.84
CA PRO A 261 0.68 -20.23 -17.90
C PRO A 261 1.71 -21.34 -18.12
N GLY A 262 2.76 -21.07 -18.91
CA GLY A 262 3.89 -21.98 -19.12
C GLY A 262 5.00 -21.91 -18.06
N GLY A 263 4.78 -21.20 -16.94
CA GLY A 263 5.77 -21.05 -15.87
C GLY A 263 7.00 -20.21 -16.25
N ARG A 264 8.07 -20.39 -15.48
CA ARG A 264 9.30 -19.58 -15.59
C ARG A 264 9.96 -19.63 -16.98
N SER A 265 10.04 -20.80 -17.60
CA SER A 265 10.66 -20.95 -18.92
C SER A 265 9.94 -20.11 -19.98
N SER A 266 8.61 -20.11 -19.96
CA SER A 266 7.80 -19.31 -20.89
C SER A 266 7.98 -17.81 -20.70
N LEU A 267 8.14 -17.33 -19.46
CA LEU A 267 8.48 -15.93 -19.21
C LEU A 267 9.88 -15.58 -19.74
N ILE A 268 10.89 -16.42 -19.48
CA ILE A 268 12.26 -16.17 -19.96
C ILE A 268 12.29 -16.12 -21.49
N GLU A 269 11.62 -17.05 -22.16
CA GLU A 269 11.49 -17.06 -23.62
C GLU A 269 10.77 -15.81 -24.14
N TYR A 270 9.72 -15.38 -23.44
CA TYR A 270 8.99 -14.16 -23.80
C TYR A 270 9.86 -12.90 -23.69
N LEU A 271 10.64 -12.76 -22.61
CA LEU A 271 11.55 -11.63 -22.44
C LEU A 271 12.62 -11.62 -23.55
N ARG A 272 13.22 -12.78 -23.86
CA ARG A 272 14.14 -12.90 -25.00
C ARG A 272 13.50 -12.48 -26.32
N ARG A 273 12.24 -12.88 -26.55
CA ARG A 273 11.51 -12.49 -27.77
C ARG A 273 11.31 -10.98 -27.86
N LEU A 274 11.11 -10.29 -26.73
CA LEU A 274 11.04 -8.84 -26.71
C LEU A 274 12.41 -8.21 -27.05
N ASP A 275 13.52 -8.79 -26.57
CA ASP A 275 14.87 -8.40 -26.99
C ASP A 275 15.04 -8.56 -28.51
N ASP A 276 14.67 -9.71 -29.05
CA ASP A 276 14.86 -10.08 -30.46
C ASP A 276 14.10 -9.15 -31.43
N VAL A 277 12.92 -8.66 -31.03
CA VAL A 277 12.18 -7.68 -31.84
C VAL A 277 12.71 -6.26 -31.70
N GLY A 278 13.77 -6.04 -30.92
CA GLY A 278 14.44 -4.76 -30.74
C GLY A 278 13.72 -3.82 -29.79
N VAL A 279 13.18 -4.34 -28.68
CA VAL A 279 12.77 -3.51 -27.55
C VAL A 279 14.04 -3.00 -26.86
N ASP A 280 14.32 -1.70 -26.95
CA ASP A 280 15.52 -1.10 -26.35
C ASP A 280 15.30 -0.79 -24.85
N TRP A 281 15.62 -1.79 -24.03
CA TRP A 281 15.47 -1.70 -22.59
C TRP A 281 16.39 -0.67 -21.93
N ARG A 282 17.56 -0.43 -22.50
CA ARG A 282 18.53 0.53 -21.98
C ARG A 282 18.00 1.95 -22.17
N GLN A 283 17.48 2.25 -23.36
CA GLN A 283 16.83 3.52 -23.62
C GLN A 283 15.59 3.69 -22.75
N GLY A 284 14.77 2.64 -22.60
CA GLY A 284 13.62 2.66 -21.69
C GLY A 284 13.97 2.96 -20.23
N ALA A 285 15.09 2.41 -19.74
CA ALA A 285 15.63 2.70 -18.41
C ALA A 285 16.00 4.18 -18.25
N GLN A 286 16.71 4.72 -19.24
CA GLN A 286 17.17 6.11 -19.26
C GLN A 286 16.00 7.09 -19.34
N ASP A 287 15.00 6.79 -20.17
CA ASP A 287 13.86 7.68 -20.37
C ASP A 287 12.83 7.58 -19.24
N GLY A 288 12.87 6.50 -18.44
CA GLY A 288 11.88 6.19 -17.41
C GLY A 288 10.53 5.75 -17.99
N PHE A 289 10.49 5.47 -19.29
CA PHE A 289 9.37 4.86 -20.01
C PHE A 289 9.88 4.20 -21.28
N ILE A 290 9.14 3.21 -21.80
CA ILE A 290 9.39 2.65 -23.13
C ILE A 290 8.09 2.63 -23.94
N ILE A 291 8.17 3.12 -25.17
CA ILE A 291 7.05 3.08 -26.10
C ILE A 291 7.19 1.79 -26.91
N LEU A 292 6.44 0.78 -26.51
CA LEU A 292 6.33 -0.46 -27.28
C LEU A 292 5.68 -0.20 -28.65
N ARG A 293 6.20 -0.85 -29.68
CA ARG A 293 5.57 -0.87 -31.00
C ARG A 293 4.19 -1.53 -30.92
N LYS A 294 3.29 -1.19 -31.85
CA LYS A 294 1.92 -1.74 -31.85
C LYS A 294 1.87 -3.27 -32.03
N ASP A 295 2.88 -3.80 -32.69
CA ASP A 295 3.09 -5.22 -33.01
C ASP A 295 4.04 -5.91 -32.01
N ALA A 296 4.35 -5.27 -30.87
CA ALA A 296 5.14 -5.91 -29.83
C ALA A 296 4.51 -7.25 -29.41
N PRO A 297 5.32 -8.33 -29.27
CA PRO A 297 4.84 -9.62 -28.82
C PRO A 297 3.96 -9.51 -27.58
N GLN A 298 2.75 -10.06 -27.66
CA GLN A 298 1.82 -10.09 -26.54
C GLN A 298 2.18 -11.20 -25.55
N ILE A 299 1.85 -10.97 -24.28
CA ILE A 299 1.88 -12.02 -23.26
C ILE A 299 0.87 -13.13 -23.53
N PRO A 300 1.01 -14.33 -22.94
CA PRO A 300 -0.02 -15.34 -23.00
C PRO A 300 -1.28 -14.94 -22.21
N VAL A 301 -2.48 -15.27 -22.71
CA VAL A 301 -3.73 -15.21 -21.94
C VAL A 301 -3.61 -16.12 -20.71
N GLY A 302 -4.14 -15.68 -19.57
CA GLY A 302 -4.00 -16.36 -18.28
C GLY A 302 -2.76 -15.94 -17.49
N THR A 303 -1.96 -15.00 -18.01
CA THR A 303 -0.88 -14.38 -17.24
C THR A 303 -1.45 -13.67 -16.01
N GLU A 304 -0.78 -13.84 -14.88
CA GLU A 304 -1.05 -13.14 -13.64
C GLU A 304 0.15 -12.25 -13.27
N VAL A 305 -0.14 -11.09 -12.67
CA VAL A 305 0.87 -10.14 -12.19
C VAL A 305 0.53 -9.73 -10.76
N ALA A 306 1.49 -9.83 -9.85
CA ALA A 306 1.37 -9.32 -8.49
C ALA A 306 2.42 -8.22 -8.25
N LEU A 307 1.97 -7.05 -7.81
CA LEU A 307 2.81 -6.03 -7.21
C LEU A 307 2.57 -6.08 -5.69
N VAL A 308 3.60 -6.38 -4.93
CA VAL A 308 3.51 -6.50 -3.47
C VAL A 308 4.29 -5.37 -2.82
N GLN A 309 3.62 -4.63 -1.95
CA GLN A 309 4.21 -3.61 -1.08
C GLN A 309 4.53 -4.22 0.28
N PHE A 310 5.77 -4.06 0.72
CA PHE A 310 6.24 -4.47 2.03
C PHE A 310 6.63 -3.26 2.87
N MET A 311 6.35 -3.36 4.16
CA MET A 311 6.68 -2.33 5.13
C MET A 311 8.19 -2.26 5.37
N MET A 312 8.74 -1.04 5.40
CA MET A 312 10.05 -0.72 5.97
C MET A 312 9.85 -0.21 7.41
N THR A 313 10.71 -0.61 8.34
CA THR A 313 10.76 -0.05 9.69
C THR A 313 12.13 0.56 9.99
N LEU A 314 12.35 1.02 11.21
CA LEU A 314 13.63 1.53 11.69
C LEU A 314 14.11 0.69 12.87
N ASP A 315 15.37 0.28 12.82
CA ASP A 315 16.01 -0.37 13.96
C ASP A 315 16.40 0.64 15.05
N SER A 316 16.91 0.15 16.19
CA SER A 316 17.37 0.98 17.31
C SER A 316 18.46 2.02 16.96
N LYS A 317 19.17 1.83 15.85
CA LYS A 317 20.16 2.79 15.30
C LYS A 317 19.53 3.72 14.26
N LEU A 318 18.23 3.62 14.04
CA LEU A 318 17.43 4.29 13.03
C LEU A 318 17.81 3.91 11.61
N ARG A 319 18.36 2.71 11.39
CA ARG A 319 18.60 2.23 10.02
C ARG A 319 17.29 1.71 9.43
N PRO A 320 16.91 2.14 8.21
CA PRO A 320 15.81 1.53 7.46
C PRO A 320 16.03 0.03 7.35
N THR A 321 15.07 -0.76 7.82
CA THR A 321 15.15 -2.22 7.86
C THR A 321 13.91 -2.84 7.22
N PRO A 322 14.05 -3.68 6.17
CA PRO A 322 12.91 -4.31 5.51
C PRO A 322 12.23 -5.30 6.47
N THR A 323 10.92 -5.48 6.32
CA THR A 323 10.14 -6.46 7.07
C THR A 323 9.42 -7.43 6.13
N LYS A 324 8.84 -8.50 6.69
CA LYS A 324 7.97 -9.45 5.97
C LYS A 324 6.48 -9.09 6.05
N ILE A 325 6.16 -7.89 6.54
CA ILE A 325 4.79 -7.41 6.63
C ILE A 325 4.41 -6.82 5.28
N VAL A 326 3.41 -7.42 4.65
CA VAL A 326 2.79 -6.93 3.44
C VAL A 326 1.77 -5.84 3.79
N GLU A 327 1.96 -4.65 3.23
CA GLU A 327 1.04 -3.52 3.33
C GLU A 327 -0.03 -3.57 2.25
N SER A 328 0.33 -3.97 1.02
CA SER A 328 -0.64 -4.10 -0.05
C SER A 328 -0.23 -5.11 -1.10
N ILE A 329 -1.21 -5.69 -1.79
CA ILE A 329 -1.02 -6.54 -2.96
C ILE A 329 -1.97 -6.06 -4.04
N ARG A 330 -1.41 -5.63 -5.17
CA ARG A 330 -2.19 -5.38 -6.39
C ARG A 330 -2.00 -6.54 -7.34
N HIS A 331 -3.09 -7.24 -7.61
CA HIS A 331 -3.10 -8.43 -8.44
C HIS A 331 -3.87 -8.20 -9.73
N ARG A 332 -3.29 -8.61 -10.86
CA ARG A 332 -3.89 -8.51 -12.19
C ARG A 332 -3.95 -9.88 -12.84
N THR A 333 -5.07 -10.20 -13.49
CA THR A 333 -5.19 -11.43 -14.28
C THR A 333 -5.73 -11.14 -15.67
N PHE A 334 -4.95 -11.49 -16.68
CA PHE A 334 -5.29 -11.27 -18.08
C PHE A 334 -6.17 -12.40 -18.61
N ARG A 335 -7.40 -12.08 -19.04
CA ARG A 335 -8.38 -13.03 -19.56
C ARG A 335 -8.59 -12.92 -21.07
N ASN A 336 -8.32 -11.76 -21.65
CA ASN A 336 -8.05 -11.56 -23.06
C ASN A 336 -6.96 -10.49 -23.21
N LEU A 337 -6.60 -10.14 -24.45
CA LEU A 337 -5.56 -9.16 -24.77
C LEU A 337 -6.02 -8.13 -25.81
N ASP A 338 -7.26 -8.23 -26.28
CA ASP A 338 -7.86 -7.35 -27.29
C ASP A 338 -8.66 -6.21 -26.66
N GLY A 339 -8.78 -6.17 -25.33
CA GLY A 339 -9.54 -5.18 -24.58
C GLY A 339 -11.05 -5.35 -24.72
N SER A 340 -11.51 -6.46 -25.28
CA SER A 340 -12.94 -6.76 -25.38
C SER A 340 -13.53 -7.06 -24.01
N ALA A 341 -14.83 -6.85 -23.86
CA ALA A 341 -15.58 -7.17 -22.65
C ALA A 341 -15.80 -8.69 -22.44
N LYS A 342 -15.24 -9.54 -23.31
CA LYS A 342 -15.40 -11.00 -23.27
C LYS A 342 -14.04 -11.69 -23.14
N PRO A 343 -13.83 -12.54 -22.12
CA PRO A 343 -14.78 -12.87 -21.05
C PRO A 343 -15.01 -11.69 -20.12
N LEU A 344 -16.12 -11.73 -19.38
CA LEU A 344 -16.46 -10.68 -18.41
C LEU A 344 -15.38 -10.59 -17.34
N THR A 345 -14.87 -9.37 -17.12
CA THR A 345 -13.92 -9.05 -16.06
C THR A 345 -14.41 -7.87 -15.25
N ASN A 346 -13.92 -7.69 -14.01
CA ASN A 346 -14.35 -6.56 -13.17
C ASN A 346 -13.97 -5.19 -13.74
N THR A 347 -12.96 -5.13 -14.61
CA THR A 347 -12.58 -3.91 -15.33
C THR A 347 -13.38 -3.66 -16.61
N GLY A 348 -14.12 -4.66 -17.11
CA GLY A 348 -14.77 -4.61 -18.43
C GLY A 348 -13.83 -4.64 -19.64
N VAL A 349 -12.51 -4.71 -19.45
CA VAL A 349 -11.50 -4.63 -20.53
C VAL A 349 -10.59 -5.86 -20.57
N GLY A 350 -11.09 -7.04 -20.20
CA GLY A 350 -10.36 -8.30 -20.38
C GLY A 350 -9.31 -8.63 -19.33
N MET A 351 -9.27 -7.88 -18.23
CA MET A 351 -8.37 -8.12 -17.11
C MET A 351 -9.12 -8.01 -15.78
N HIS A 352 -8.84 -8.86 -14.80
CA HIS A 352 -9.27 -8.61 -13.42
C HIS A 352 -8.21 -7.79 -12.69
N ILE A 353 -8.62 -6.78 -11.92
CA ILE A 353 -7.74 -6.09 -10.97
C ILE A 353 -8.31 -6.24 -9.57
N ARG A 354 -7.48 -6.67 -8.62
CA ARG A 354 -7.82 -6.71 -7.19
C ARG A 354 -6.71 -6.05 -6.39
N GLU A 355 -7.07 -5.39 -5.31
CA GLU A 355 -6.14 -4.85 -4.33
C GLU A 355 -6.51 -5.38 -2.96
N PHE A 356 -5.51 -5.80 -2.22
CA PHE A 356 -5.62 -6.15 -0.81
C PHE A 356 -4.74 -5.18 -0.03
N THR A 357 -5.23 -4.65 1.08
CA THR A 357 -4.44 -3.79 1.95
C THR A 357 -4.44 -4.32 3.37
N ALA A 358 -3.36 -4.04 4.09
CA ALA A 358 -3.27 -4.27 5.51
C ALA A 358 -4.28 -3.38 6.27
N LYS A 359 -5.04 -4.00 7.15
CA LYS A 359 -5.89 -3.35 8.16
C LYS A 359 -5.28 -3.63 9.53
N ARG A 360 -4.99 -2.58 10.30
CA ARG A 360 -4.42 -2.69 11.64
C ARG A 360 -5.33 -3.49 12.56
N GLN A 361 -6.64 -3.29 12.46
CA GLN A 361 -7.61 -4.07 13.26
C GLN A 361 -7.47 -5.58 13.00
N LEU A 362 -7.25 -6.01 11.76
CA LEU A 362 -7.02 -7.43 11.43
C LEU A 362 -5.62 -7.91 11.82
N LEU A 363 -4.60 -7.07 11.68
CA LEU A 363 -3.23 -7.41 12.09
C LEU A 363 -3.10 -7.61 13.59
N PHE A 364 -3.74 -6.73 14.36
CA PHE A 364 -3.63 -6.68 15.81
C PHE A 364 -4.62 -7.61 16.51
N ASP A 365 -5.71 -7.99 15.84
CA ASP A 365 -6.56 -9.12 16.21
C ASP A 365 -5.92 -10.45 15.77
N ASN A 366 -4.81 -10.81 16.43
CA ASN A 366 -4.13 -12.10 16.27
C ASN A 366 -3.79 -12.47 14.82
N LEU A 367 -3.44 -11.47 13.99
CA LEU A 367 -3.08 -11.67 12.58
C LEU A 367 -4.20 -12.35 11.78
N LYS A 368 -5.46 -12.07 12.10
CA LYS A 368 -6.63 -12.56 11.37
C LYS A 368 -6.49 -12.24 9.88
N ARG A 369 -6.65 -13.26 9.02
CA ARG A 369 -6.41 -13.15 7.56
C ARG A 369 -5.02 -12.60 7.19
N GLY A 370 -4.03 -12.75 8.07
CA GLY A 370 -2.71 -12.12 7.92
C GLY A 370 -2.77 -10.59 7.89
N GLY A 371 -3.85 -9.99 8.40
CA GLY A 371 -4.05 -8.56 8.37
C GLY A 371 -4.61 -7.99 7.06
N LEU A 372 -4.87 -8.81 6.05
CA LEU A 372 -5.23 -8.34 4.71
C LEU A 372 -6.75 -8.35 4.49
N ALA A 373 -7.27 -7.28 3.91
CA ALA A 373 -8.64 -7.18 3.42
C ALA A 373 -8.65 -6.74 1.95
N ALA A 374 -9.63 -7.20 1.18
CA ALA A 374 -9.84 -6.70 -0.17
C ALA A 374 -10.32 -5.24 -0.11
N GLU A 375 -9.77 -4.40 -1.00
CA GLU A 375 -10.34 -3.09 -1.27
C GLU A 375 -11.58 -3.24 -2.18
N PRO A 376 -12.68 -2.52 -1.91
CA PRO A 376 -13.85 -2.58 -2.77
C PRO A 376 -13.52 -2.09 -4.19
N GLU A 377 -14.08 -2.77 -5.19
CA GLU A 377 -13.75 -2.51 -6.60
C GLU A 377 -14.34 -1.17 -7.11
N ASP A 378 -15.48 -0.77 -6.54
CA ASP A 378 -16.32 0.37 -6.92
C ASP A 378 -16.26 1.53 -5.91
N ALA A 379 -15.66 1.33 -4.74
CA ALA A 379 -15.48 2.41 -3.76
C ALA A 379 -14.47 3.45 -4.28
N PRO A 380 -14.83 4.75 -4.28
CA PRO A 380 -13.88 5.80 -4.63
C PRO A 380 -12.81 5.95 -3.54
N LEU A 381 -11.55 5.67 -3.89
CA LEU A 381 -10.40 5.79 -3.00
C LEU A 381 -9.57 7.03 -3.34
N TYR A 382 -8.90 7.59 -2.34
CA TYR A 382 -7.92 8.66 -2.53
C TYR A 382 -6.61 8.09 -3.07
N ARG A 383 -6.05 8.78 -4.06
CA ARG A 383 -4.69 8.51 -4.54
C ARG A 383 -3.74 9.57 -3.98
N VAL A 384 -3.00 9.22 -2.93
CA VAL A 384 -2.00 10.11 -2.32
C VAL A 384 -0.66 10.05 -3.07
N ILE A 385 -0.30 8.88 -3.58
CA ILE A 385 0.95 8.65 -4.30
C ILE A 385 0.88 9.06 -5.77
N PHE A 386 2.03 9.37 -6.37
CA PHE A 386 2.17 9.76 -7.78
C PHE A 386 1.39 11.04 -8.12
N GLN A 387 1.29 11.95 -7.16
CA GLN A 387 0.72 13.27 -7.34
C GLN A 387 1.87 14.27 -7.57
N PRO A 388 1.68 15.29 -8.42
CA PRO A 388 2.69 16.32 -8.59
C PRO A 388 2.88 17.11 -7.28
N ASP A 389 4.03 17.78 -7.17
CA ASP A 389 4.43 18.51 -5.96
C ASP A 389 3.51 19.69 -5.63
N ASP A 390 2.80 20.22 -6.63
CA ASP A 390 1.82 21.28 -6.55
C ASP A 390 0.37 20.77 -6.56
N ALA A 391 0.16 19.44 -6.44
CA ALA A 391 -1.18 18.87 -6.40
C ALA A 391 -2.03 19.58 -5.31
N PRO A 392 -3.26 20.02 -5.64
CA PRO A 392 -4.10 20.69 -4.66
C PRO A 392 -4.43 19.76 -3.49
N ASP A 393 -4.96 20.32 -2.40
CA ASP A 393 -5.49 19.50 -1.32
C ASP A 393 -6.55 18.53 -1.86
N TRP A 394 -6.49 17.26 -1.45
CA TRP A 394 -7.29 16.14 -1.99
C TRP A 394 -6.91 15.67 -3.40
N GLY A 395 -5.78 16.14 -3.93
CA GLY A 395 -5.17 15.64 -5.16
C GLY A 395 -5.80 16.18 -6.44
N THR A 396 -5.13 15.92 -7.56
CA THR A 396 -5.49 16.49 -8.88
C THR A 396 -6.75 15.90 -9.50
N ASN A 397 -7.10 14.66 -9.14
CA ASN A 397 -8.17 13.92 -9.80
C ASN A 397 -9.26 13.43 -8.83
N GLY A 398 -9.31 13.97 -7.60
CA GLY A 398 -10.24 13.54 -6.56
C GLY A 398 -10.14 12.05 -6.24
N ARG A 399 -11.28 11.45 -5.85
CA ARG A 399 -11.38 10.02 -5.55
C ARG A 399 -11.59 9.20 -6.82
N LYS A 400 -10.91 8.06 -6.91
CA LYS A 400 -10.96 7.13 -8.05
C LYS A 400 -11.19 5.70 -7.57
N VAL A 401 -11.99 4.97 -8.31
CA VAL A 401 -12.14 3.52 -8.14
C VAL A 401 -10.83 2.80 -8.48
N LEU A 402 -10.63 1.61 -7.93
CA LEU A 402 -9.40 0.84 -8.04
C LEU A 402 -8.92 0.66 -9.49
N PHE A 403 -9.82 0.25 -10.39
CA PHE A 403 -9.47 0.03 -11.79
C PHE A 403 -8.91 1.29 -12.44
N GLN A 404 -9.52 2.45 -12.19
CA GLN A 404 -9.08 3.71 -12.80
C GLN A 404 -7.67 4.09 -12.34
N GLN A 405 -7.33 3.87 -11.07
CA GLN A 405 -5.97 4.16 -10.57
C GLN A 405 -4.90 3.31 -11.26
N CYS A 406 -5.22 2.04 -11.53
CA CYS A 406 -4.33 1.15 -12.28
C CYS A 406 -4.25 1.53 -13.76
N ALA A 407 -5.38 1.87 -14.38
CA ALA A 407 -5.45 2.25 -15.79
C ALA A 407 -4.67 3.52 -16.09
N ASP A 408 -4.72 4.52 -15.19
CA ASP A 408 -3.99 5.79 -15.33
C ASP A 408 -2.48 5.58 -15.57
N CYS A 409 -1.91 4.48 -15.04
CA CYS A 409 -0.48 4.20 -15.14
C CYS A 409 -0.13 2.97 -15.97
N HIS A 410 -1.05 2.05 -16.16
CA HIS A 410 -0.74 0.77 -16.79
C HIS A 410 -1.62 0.49 -17.98
N MET A 411 -2.22 1.52 -18.57
CA MET A 411 -2.95 1.37 -19.82
C MET A 411 -2.65 2.53 -20.74
N SER A 412 -2.82 2.32 -22.04
CA SER A 412 -2.78 3.44 -22.98
C SER A 412 -3.89 4.45 -22.62
N PRO A 413 -3.74 5.74 -22.96
CA PRO A 413 -4.77 6.76 -22.70
C PRO A 413 -6.16 6.43 -23.26
N LYS A 414 -6.24 5.54 -24.26
CA LYS A 414 -7.49 5.09 -24.89
C LYS A 414 -8.03 3.78 -24.29
N ALA A 415 -7.35 3.19 -23.31
CA ALA A 415 -7.67 1.90 -22.69
C ALA A 415 -7.85 0.72 -23.67
N ASN A 416 -7.46 0.88 -24.93
CA ASN A 416 -7.71 -0.06 -26.02
C ASN A 416 -6.49 -0.94 -26.34
N ARG A 417 -5.48 -0.91 -25.48
CA ARG A 417 -4.30 -1.78 -25.56
C ARG A 417 -4.00 -2.29 -24.15
N ILE A 418 -4.21 -3.59 -23.97
CA ILE A 418 -3.87 -4.33 -22.75
C ILE A 418 -2.76 -5.33 -23.06
N GLY A 419 -2.49 -6.27 -22.16
CA GLY A 419 -1.42 -7.25 -22.32
C GLY A 419 -0.06 -6.64 -22.00
N VAL A 420 0.88 -6.75 -22.94
CA VAL A 420 2.26 -6.24 -22.75
C VAL A 420 2.28 -4.74 -22.44
N HIS A 421 1.34 -3.97 -23.01
CA HIS A 421 1.21 -2.53 -22.77
C HIS A 421 0.73 -2.16 -21.37
N SER A 422 0.32 -3.16 -20.58
CA SER A 422 -0.21 -2.99 -19.23
C SER A 422 0.60 -3.66 -18.13
N MET A 423 1.78 -4.16 -18.50
CA MET A 423 2.71 -4.76 -17.55
C MET A 423 3.50 -3.68 -16.80
N PRO A 424 3.43 -3.66 -15.46
CA PRO A 424 3.93 -2.56 -14.64
C PRO A 424 5.42 -2.21 -14.77
N SER A 425 6.26 -3.16 -15.17
CA SER A 425 7.69 -2.96 -15.41
C SER A 425 8.07 -2.84 -16.89
N ILE A 426 7.08 -2.93 -17.79
CA ILE A 426 7.27 -2.76 -19.23
C ILE A 426 6.71 -1.41 -19.69
N VAL A 427 5.65 -0.87 -19.08
CA VAL A 427 5.09 0.43 -19.50
C VAL A 427 4.62 1.25 -18.29
N HIS A 428 5.23 2.43 -18.09
CA HIS A 428 4.58 3.62 -17.52
C HIS A 428 5.43 4.90 -17.75
N MET A 429 4.76 6.08 -17.73
CA MET A 429 5.29 7.43 -17.88
C MET A 429 5.79 8.00 -16.54
N GLY A 430 7.08 7.90 -16.27
CA GLY A 430 7.74 8.70 -15.23
C GLY A 430 8.96 9.38 -15.85
N GLY A 431 8.92 10.69 -16.10
CA GLY A 431 10.06 11.39 -16.70
C GLY A 431 11.33 11.29 -15.82
N PHE A 432 12.50 11.47 -16.43
CA PHE A 432 13.83 11.41 -15.79
C PHE A 432 13.92 12.13 -14.43
N ASN A 433 13.22 13.26 -14.26
CA ASN A 433 13.18 14.03 -13.01
C ASN A 433 12.51 13.30 -11.83
N ALA A 434 11.72 12.25 -12.08
CA ALA A 434 11.21 11.39 -11.03
C ALA A 434 12.30 10.48 -10.45
N GLY A 435 13.47 10.33 -11.11
CA GLY A 435 14.56 9.46 -10.67
C GLY A 435 14.18 7.99 -10.49
N ALA A 436 12.99 7.61 -10.93
CA ALA A 436 12.46 6.26 -10.87
C ALA A 436 12.52 5.70 -12.27
N GLN A 437 13.46 4.80 -12.49
CA GLN A 437 13.57 4.10 -13.75
C GLN A 437 12.57 2.95 -13.73
N LEU A 438 11.35 3.21 -14.23
CA LEU A 438 10.45 2.15 -14.60
C LEU A 438 10.78 1.75 -16.03
N GLY A 439 11.55 0.69 -16.13
CA GLY A 439 11.89 0.05 -17.39
C GLY A 439 12.72 -1.16 -17.05
N ILE A 440 12.55 -2.22 -17.81
CA ILE A 440 13.26 -3.48 -17.77
C ILE A 440 12.74 -4.51 -16.74
N VAL A 441 12.79 -5.76 -17.19
CA VAL A 441 12.43 -6.97 -16.49
C VAL A 441 13.53 -7.97 -16.78
N HIS A 442 14.41 -8.22 -15.83
CA HIS A 442 15.12 -9.49 -15.80
C HIS A 442 14.48 -10.35 -14.71
N THR A 443 14.51 -11.66 -14.89
CA THR A 443 14.08 -12.57 -13.84
C THR A 443 15.13 -12.56 -12.74
N LEU A 444 14.72 -12.35 -11.49
CA LEU A 444 15.63 -12.52 -10.36
C LEU A 444 15.90 -14.00 -10.12
N ASP A 445 17.12 -14.31 -9.66
CA ASP A 445 17.41 -15.64 -9.14
C ASP A 445 16.63 -15.83 -7.82
N PRO A 446 15.98 -16.99 -7.60
CA PRO A 446 15.25 -17.23 -6.36
C PRO A 446 16.11 -17.12 -5.08
N SER A 447 17.43 -17.24 -5.19
CA SER A 447 18.38 -17.02 -4.09
C SER A 447 18.58 -15.55 -3.72
N GLU A 448 18.13 -14.61 -4.56
CA GLU A 448 18.26 -13.15 -4.37
C GLU A 448 17.01 -12.53 -3.72
N ALA A 449 16.25 -13.32 -2.96
CA ALA A 449 14.95 -12.96 -2.38
C ALA A 449 15.02 -11.92 -1.23
N ASP A 450 15.72 -10.80 -1.41
CA ASP A 450 15.66 -9.60 -0.55
C ASP A 450 16.33 -8.36 -1.17
N VAL A 451 16.84 -8.44 -2.40
CA VAL A 451 17.63 -7.35 -3.01
C VAL A 451 16.86 -6.02 -3.09
N HIS A 452 15.54 -6.07 -3.28
CA HIS A 452 14.68 -4.90 -3.33
C HIS A 452 14.62 -4.15 -2.00
N GLY A 453 14.43 -4.87 -0.88
CA GLY A 453 14.33 -4.28 0.45
C GLY A 453 15.63 -3.59 0.85
N GLN A 454 16.75 -4.28 0.64
CA GLN A 454 18.08 -3.76 0.93
C GLN A 454 18.44 -2.54 0.07
N ARG A 455 18.10 -2.56 -1.22
CA ARG A 455 18.32 -1.42 -2.12
C ARG A 455 17.51 -0.19 -1.69
N VAL A 456 16.24 -0.38 -1.34
CA VAL A 456 15.39 0.72 -0.83
C VAL A 456 15.90 1.25 0.52
N ALA A 457 16.38 0.37 1.40
CA ALA A 457 16.99 0.78 2.66
C ALA A 457 18.21 1.67 2.42
N ARG A 458 19.16 1.25 1.56
CA ARG A 458 20.34 2.05 1.19
C ARG A 458 19.94 3.37 0.54
N TRP A 459 19.00 3.36 -0.40
CA TRP A 459 18.45 4.58 -0.99
C TRP A 459 17.91 5.56 0.08
N LYS A 460 17.11 5.05 1.03
CA LYS A 460 16.52 5.88 2.09
C LYS A 460 17.58 6.53 2.95
N THR A 461 18.70 5.85 3.24
CA THR A 461 19.80 6.46 4.01
C THR A 461 20.42 7.70 3.34
N GLN A 462 20.29 7.80 2.01
CA GLN A 462 20.76 8.94 1.23
C GLN A 462 19.68 10.00 1.00
N HIS A 463 18.42 9.71 1.33
CA HIS A 463 17.30 10.61 1.12
C HIS A 463 17.33 11.79 2.11
N GLU A 464 17.04 12.99 1.63
CA GLU A 464 17.17 14.22 2.41
C GLU A 464 16.28 14.24 3.66
N THR A 465 15.06 13.70 3.60
CA THR A 465 14.19 13.62 4.78
C THR A 465 14.77 12.71 5.87
N TYR A 466 15.47 11.64 5.50
CA TYR A 466 16.14 10.75 6.45
C TYR A 466 17.36 11.42 7.09
N ARG A 467 18.19 12.10 6.30
CA ARG A 467 19.31 12.89 6.86
C ARG A 467 18.80 13.93 7.84
N LYS A 468 17.72 14.64 7.48
CA LYS A 468 17.09 15.61 8.35
C LYS A 468 16.53 14.99 9.65
N LEU A 469 16.08 13.73 9.60
CA LEU A 469 15.60 12.99 10.78
C LEU A 469 16.74 12.79 11.78
N LEU A 470 17.92 12.41 11.27
CA LEU A 470 19.14 12.25 12.06
C LEU A 470 19.64 13.59 12.59
N ASP A 471 19.59 14.66 11.79
CA ASP A 471 19.99 16.01 12.21
C ASP A 471 19.21 16.48 13.46
N TYR A 472 17.87 16.28 13.49
CA TYR A 472 17.06 16.63 14.67
C TYR A 472 17.46 15.87 15.94
N LEU A 473 18.12 14.71 15.77
CA LEU A 473 18.57 13.84 16.85
C LEU A 473 20.06 14.01 17.16
N GLY A 474 20.75 14.92 16.46
CA GLY A 474 22.19 15.18 16.62
C GLY A 474 23.06 14.00 16.21
N ARG A 475 22.69 13.27 15.15
CA ARG A 475 23.38 12.06 14.66
C ARG A 475 23.99 12.23 13.28
#